data_AF-A0A355CAM4-F1
#
_entry.id   AF-A0A355CAM4-F1
#
_cell.length_a   1.000
_cell.length_b   1.000
_cell.length_c   1.000
_cell.angle_alpha   90.00
_cell.angle_beta   90.00
_cell.angle_gamma   90.00
#
_symmetry.space_group_name_H-M   'P 1'
#
loop_
_entity.id
_entity.type
_entity.pdbx_description
1 polymer ?
#
loop_
_entity_poly.entity_id
_entity_poly.type
_entity_poly.pdbx_seq_one_letter_code
_entity_poly.pdbx_strand_id
1 'polypeptide(L)'
;AIEQDADLVCFIHRPEYYRITEDESGNSLIGMAEIIVAKHRNGPTGIATMRFDNEYARFENLDDHNTSRKRTNYIERTSRMNSRQSDRESEAVPEMTSTDFMTENRKEELPF
;
A
#
# COMPACT_ATOMS: atom_id res chain seq x y z
N ALA A 1 -5.48 26.07 -32.96
CA ALA A 1 -5.21 27.45 -32.47
C ALA A 1 -4.97 27.52 -30.95
N ILE A 2 -5.58 26.64 -30.13
CA ILE A 2 -5.50 26.68 -28.65
C ILE A 2 -4.08 26.56 -28.06
N GLU A 3 -3.14 25.95 -28.77
CA GLU A 3 -1.76 25.78 -28.32
C GLU A 3 -0.99 27.11 -28.24
N GLN A 4 -1.35 28.10 -29.05
CA GLN A 4 -0.57 29.34 -29.17
C GLN A 4 -0.65 30.20 -27.90
N ASP A 5 -1.80 30.17 -27.22
CA ASP A 5 -2.09 31.05 -26.08
C ASP A 5 -1.75 30.43 -24.72
N ALA A 6 -1.56 29.10 -24.66
CA ALA A 6 -1.24 28.40 -23.42
C ALA A 6 0.18 28.71 -22.93
N ASP A 7 0.34 28.96 -21.63
CA ASP A 7 1.65 29.11 -20.99
C ASP A 7 2.30 27.76 -20.69
N LEU A 8 1.47 26.74 -20.43
CA LEU A 8 1.83 25.35 -20.17
C LEU A 8 0.94 24.41 -20.98
N VAL A 9 1.54 23.40 -21.60
CA VAL A 9 0.84 22.29 -22.26
C VAL A 9 1.44 21.00 -21.75
N CYS A 10 0.60 20.16 -21.14
CA CYS A 10 1.01 18.88 -20.58
C CYS A 10 0.20 17.75 -21.19
N PHE A 11 0.86 16.62 -21.44
CA PHE A 11 0.21 15.36 -21.79
C PHE A 11 0.33 14.38 -20.63
N ILE A 12 -0.68 13.54 -20.47
CA ILE A 12 -0.69 12.45 -19.50
C ILE A 12 -0.57 11.15 -20.27
N HIS A 13 0.50 10.40 -20.01
CA HIS A 13 0.73 9.08 -20.59
C HIS A 13 0.67 8.01 -19.49
N ARG A 14 -0.16 6.98 -19.71
CA ARG A 14 -0.34 5.85 -18.79
C ARG A 14 -0.04 4.55 -19.54
N PRO A 15 1.16 3.96 -19.41
CA PRO A 15 1.53 2.73 -20.11
C PRO A 15 0.56 1.57 -19.86
N GLU A 16 0.08 1.43 -18.62
CA GLU A 16 -0.87 0.39 -18.21
C GLU A 16 -2.19 0.43 -19.01
N TYR A 17 -2.67 1.63 -19.36
CA TYR A 17 -3.90 1.79 -20.17
C TYR A 17 -3.73 1.16 -21.56
N TYR A 18 -2.51 1.17 -22.09
CA TYR A 18 -2.16 0.57 -23.38
C TYR A 18 -1.66 -0.87 -23.26
N ARG A 19 -1.79 -1.51 -22.08
CA ARG A 19 -1.30 -2.86 -21.78
C ARG A 19 0.22 -2.99 -21.88
N ILE A 20 0.95 -1.90 -21.70
CA ILE A 20 2.41 -1.88 -21.59
C ILE A 20 2.73 -2.00 -20.10
N THR A 21 3.06 -3.21 -19.65
CA THR A 21 3.22 -3.53 -18.22
C THR A 21 4.68 -3.53 -17.75
N GLU A 22 5.63 -3.57 -18.68
CA GLU A 22 7.06 -3.69 -18.41
C GLU A 22 7.83 -2.70 -19.29
N ASP A 23 8.91 -2.14 -18.74
CA ASP A 23 9.88 -1.35 -19.51
C ASP A 23 10.92 -2.24 -20.20
N GLU A 24 11.79 -1.64 -21.01
CA GLU A 24 12.89 -2.35 -21.71
C GLU A 24 13.88 -3.03 -20.75
N SER A 25 13.88 -2.65 -19.48
CA SER A 25 14.73 -3.19 -18.41
C SER A 25 14.00 -4.22 -17.53
N GLY A 26 12.73 -4.55 -17.83
CA GLY A 26 11.91 -5.50 -17.07
C GLY A 26 11.29 -4.94 -15.79
N ASN A 27 11.29 -3.62 -15.58
CA ASN A 27 10.63 -3.00 -14.44
C ASN A 27 9.13 -2.87 -14.69
N SER A 28 8.31 -3.10 -13.66
CA SER A 28 6.86 -2.98 -13.78
C SER A 28 6.42 -1.52 -13.92
N LEU A 29 5.65 -1.24 -14.97
CA LEU A 29 5.01 0.05 -15.26
C LEU A 29 3.57 0.12 -14.72
N ILE A 30 3.14 -0.88 -13.96
CA ILE A 30 1.78 -0.95 -13.42
C ILE A 30 1.58 0.16 -12.38
N GLY A 31 0.55 0.98 -12.57
CA GLY A 31 0.31 2.16 -11.76
C GLY A 31 1.35 3.27 -11.95
N MET A 32 2.15 3.25 -13.02
CA MET A 32 3.01 4.37 -13.40
C MET A 32 2.28 5.30 -14.36
N ALA A 33 2.56 6.59 -14.24
CA ALA A 33 2.12 7.61 -15.18
C ALA A 33 3.23 8.63 -15.43
N GLU A 34 3.25 9.15 -16.65
CA GLU A 34 4.19 10.16 -17.10
C GLU A 34 3.44 11.44 -17.43
N ILE A 35 3.85 12.55 -16.81
CA ILE A 35 3.38 13.88 -17.13
C ILE A 35 4.43 14.53 -18.02
N ILE A 36 4.09 14.71 -19.29
CA ILE A 36 4.99 15.24 -20.31
C ILE A 36 4.69 16.72 -20.50
N VAL A 37 5.59 17.59 -20.06
CA VAL A 37 5.48 19.04 -20.25
C VAL A 37 5.98 19.37 -21.66
N ALA A 38 5.06 19.51 -22.61
CA ALA A 38 5.37 19.78 -24.02
C ALA A 38 5.62 21.27 -24.29
N LYS A 39 4.99 22.17 -23.52
CA LYS A 39 5.22 23.62 -23.60
C LYS A 39 5.34 24.20 -22.21
N HIS A 40 6.34 25.06 -22.03
CA HIS A 40 6.53 25.86 -20.82
C HIS A 40 7.19 27.18 -21.22
N ARG A 41 6.45 28.30 -21.19
CA ARG A 41 6.99 29.60 -21.66
C ARG A 41 8.13 30.15 -20.80
N ASN A 42 8.14 29.82 -19.51
CA ASN A 42 9.04 30.41 -18.50
C ASN A 42 10.03 29.41 -17.91
N GLY A 43 10.22 28.25 -18.52
CA GLY A 43 11.13 27.25 -17.99
C GLY A 43 11.29 26.02 -18.88
N PRO A 44 11.98 24.99 -18.38
CA PRO A 44 12.27 23.81 -19.15
C PRO A 44 11.01 22.96 -19.38
N THR A 45 11.01 22.27 -20.51
CA THR A 45 10.16 21.11 -20.77
C THR A 45 10.79 19.86 -20.17
N GLY A 46 9.99 18.80 -19.98
CA GLY A 46 10.49 17.58 -19.38
C GLY A 46 9.38 16.56 -19.10
N ILE A 47 9.78 15.44 -18.52
CA ILE A 47 8.88 14.36 -18.14
C ILE A 47 8.98 14.19 -16.63
N ALA A 48 7.83 14.24 -15.95
CA ALA A 48 7.71 13.92 -14.54
C ALA A 48 7.03 12.55 -14.40
N THR A 49 7.76 11.57 -13.89
CA THR A 49 7.22 10.24 -13.59
C THR A 49 6.56 10.26 -12.21
N MET A 50 5.37 9.71 -12.11
CA MET A 50 4.59 9.64 -10.88
C MET A 50 3.75 8.37 -10.82
N ARG A 51 3.24 8.03 -9.65
CA ARG A 51 2.36 6.89 -9.46
C ARG A 51 0.90 7.32 -9.71
N PHE A 52 0.11 6.46 -10.35
CA PHE A 52 -1.31 6.66 -10.57
C PHE A 52 -2.12 5.57 -9.87
N ASP A 53 -2.99 5.98 -8.95
CA ASP A 53 -3.98 5.12 -8.32
C ASP A 53 -5.29 5.17 -9.11
N ASN A 54 -5.63 4.05 -9.75
CA ASN A 54 -6.81 3.93 -10.58
C ASN A 54 -8.11 3.84 -9.78
N GLU A 55 -8.07 3.45 -8.50
CA GLU A 55 -9.26 3.36 -7.66
C GLU A 55 -9.79 4.76 -7.32
N TYR A 56 -8.88 5.70 -7.05
CA TYR A 56 -9.22 7.08 -6.67
C TYR A 56 -8.96 8.12 -7.77
N ALA A 57 -8.49 7.68 -8.94
CA ALA A 57 -8.00 8.54 -10.02
C ALA A 57 -7.00 9.61 -9.53
N ARG A 58 -6.07 9.22 -8.65
CA ARG A 58 -5.15 10.11 -7.95
C ARG A 58 -3.70 9.91 -8.42
N PHE A 59 -2.96 11.01 -8.56
CA PHE A 59 -1.52 10.99 -8.75
C PHE A 59 -0.80 11.14 -7.40
N GLU A 60 0.20 10.29 -7.18
CA GLU A 60 1.03 10.28 -5.97
C GLU A 60 2.50 10.41 -6.32
N ASN A 61 3.29 10.95 -5.39
CA ASN A 61 4.74 10.94 -5.56
C ASN A 61 5.24 9.50 -5.55
N LEU A 62 6.29 9.24 -6.33
CA LEU A 62 6.93 7.91 -6.40
C LEU A 62 7.39 7.42 -5.01
N ASP A 63 7.84 8.35 -4.16
CA ASP A 63 8.42 8.04 -2.85
C ASP A 63 7.36 7.80 -1.75
N ASP A 64 6.16 8.40 -1.89
CA ASP A 64 5.11 8.35 -0.85
C ASP A 64 4.48 6.96 -0.69
N HIS A 65 4.66 6.11 -1.68
CA HIS A 65 4.08 4.78 -1.69
C HIS A 65 4.78 3.81 -0.71
N ASN A 66 6.08 4.00 -0.44
CA ASN A 66 6.82 3.16 0.51
C ASN A 66 6.55 3.53 1.97
N THR A 67 6.02 4.71 2.25
CA THR A 67 5.72 5.17 3.62
C THR A 67 4.29 4.82 4.04
N SER A 68 3.33 4.78 3.11
CA SER A 68 1.90 4.52 3.42
C SER A 68 1.49 3.03 3.42
N ARG A 69 2.32 2.11 2.90
CA ARG A 69 2.05 0.66 3.00
C ARG A 69 2.54 0.01 4.29
N LYS A 70 3.01 0.78 5.27
CA LYS A 70 2.98 0.33 6.66
C LYS A 70 1.57 0.53 7.23
N ARG A 71 0.61 -0.28 6.78
CA ARG A 71 -0.70 -0.45 7.44
C ARG A 71 -0.61 -1.26 8.75
N THR A 72 0.45 -1.05 9.52
CA THR A 72 0.56 -1.53 10.89
C THR A 72 1.31 -0.47 11.70
N ASN A 73 0.60 0.62 12.05
CA ASN A 73 1.02 1.55 13.11
C ASN A 73 0.89 0.91 14.51
N TYR A 74 1.17 -0.39 14.64
CA TYR A 74 1.31 -1.05 15.92
C TYR A 74 2.80 -1.24 16.20
N ILE A 75 3.30 -0.51 17.19
CA ILE A 75 4.58 -0.85 17.80
C ILE A 75 4.27 -1.99 18.76
N GLU A 76 4.58 -3.21 18.37
CA GLU A 76 4.52 -4.36 19.27
C GLU A 76 5.60 -4.19 20.34
N ARG A 77 5.22 -3.58 21.47
CA ARG A 77 6.06 -3.51 22.66
C ARG A 77 5.73 -4.73 23.50
N THR A 78 6.59 -5.74 23.48
CA THR A 78 6.47 -6.83 24.45
C THR A 78 6.66 -6.26 25.84
N SER A 79 5.72 -6.56 26.74
CA SER A 79 5.77 -6.10 28.12
C SER A 79 7.02 -6.64 28.80
N ARG A 80 7.86 -5.77 29.36
CA ARG A 80 8.99 -6.16 30.23
C ARG A 80 8.57 -6.87 31.52
N MET A 81 7.26 -6.97 31.78
CA MET A 81 6.72 -7.55 33.00
C MET A 81 6.86 -9.08 33.06
N ASN A 82 7.06 -9.76 31.92
CA ASN A 82 7.25 -11.21 31.88
C ASN A 82 8.72 -11.65 32.00
N SER A 83 9.68 -10.73 32.14
CA SER A 83 11.09 -11.12 32.37
C SER A 83 11.42 -11.37 33.84
N ARG A 84 10.42 -11.55 34.71
CA ARG A 84 10.62 -11.63 36.16
C ARG A 84 9.90 -12.81 36.80
N GLN A 85 10.11 -14.00 36.25
CA GLN A 85 9.94 -15.26 36.98
C GLN A 85 10.61 -16.41 36.23
N SER A 86 11.93 -16.50 36.33
CA SER A 86 12.69 -17.70 35.94
C SER A 86 13.03 -18.57 37.16
N ASP A 87 12.24 -18.49 38.24
CA ASP A 87 12.40 -19.30 39.45
C ASP A 87 11.03 -19.65 40.06
N ARG A 88 10.12 -20.27 39.29
CA ARG A 88 9.09 -21.16 39.86
C ARG A 88 8.80 -22.30 38.90
N GLU A 89 8.82 -23.50 39.47
CA GLU A 89 8.74 -24.80 38.84
C GLU A 89 7.50 -25.00 37.96
N SER A 90 7.66 -25.90 37.01
CA SER A 90 6.75 -26.36 35.97
C SER A 90 5.33 -26.71 36.42
N GLU A 91 4.34 -26.01 35.88
CA GLU A 91 3.02 -26.59 35.56
C GLU A 91 2.63 -26.13 34.15
N ALA A 92 2.56 -27.09 33.22
CA ALA A 92 2.24 -26.85 31.83
C ALA A 92 0.79 -26.34 31.72
N VAL A 93 0.61 -25.11 31.23
CA VAL A 93 -0.70 -24.61 30.82
C VAL A 93 -0.92 -25.05 29.37
N PRO A 94 -2.01 -25.75 29.03
CA PRO A 94 -2.24 -26.21 27.66
C PRO A 94 -2.46 -25.02 26.71
N GLU A 95 -1.80 -25.06 25.55
CA GLU A 95 -2.01 -24.14 24.43
C GLU A 95 -3.45 -24.27 23.92
N MET A 96 -4.28 -23.23 24.12
CA MET A 96 -5.56 -23.12 23.42
C MET A 96 -5.30 -22.59 22.01
N THR A 97 -5.25 -23.51 21.04
CA THR A 97 -5.29 -23.17 19.62
C THR A 97 -6.73 -22.82 19.24
N SER A 98 -6.91 -21.84 18.34
CA SER A 98 -8.20 -21.30 17.91
C SER A 98 -9.14 -22.30 17.20
N THR A 99 -8.74 -23.56 17.10
CA THR A 99 -9.49 -24.66 16.50
C THR A 99 -10.50 -25.30 17.44
N ASP A 100 -10.45 -25.05 18.75
CA ASP A 100 -11.38 -25.65 19.73
C ASP A 100 -12.78 -25.02 19.75
N PHE A 101 -13.00 -23.87 19.09
CA PHE A 101 -14.32 -23.23 19.04
C PHE A 101 -15.28 -23.86 18.01
N MET A 102 -14.78 -24.69 17.09
CA MET A 102 -15.59 -25.27 16.00
C MET A 102 -16.01 -26.72 16.25
N THR A 103 -15.63 -27.30 17.40
CA THR A 103 -15.99 -28.68 17.73
C THR A 103 -16.70 -28.73 19.07
N GLU A 104 -18.01 -28.48 19.09
CA GLU A 104 -18.96 -29.42 19.70
C GLU A 104 -20.41 -28.98 19.52
N ASN A 105 -21.19 -29.96 19.09
CA ASN A 105 -22.62 -29.94 18.88
C ASN A 105 -23.37 -29.32 20.09
N ARG A 106 -23.94 -28.13 19.89
CA ARG A 106 -24.87 -27.48 20.82
C ARG A 106 -26.03 -28.42 21.19
N LYS A 107 -26.08 -28.84 22.45
CA LYS A 107 -27.30 -29.27 23.15
C LYS A 107 -27.31 -28.75 24.57
N GLU A 108 -27.36 -27.44 24.73
CA GLU A 108 -27.86 -26.86 26.00
C GLU A 108 -28.86 -25.77 25.65
N GLU A 109 -30.14 -26.05 25.96
CA GLU A 109 -31.24 -25.10 25.87
C GLU A 109 -31.00 -23.98 26.88
N LEU A 110 -31.11 -22.73 26.40
CA LEU A 110 -31.03 -21.55 27.24
C LEU A 110 -32.24 -21.51 28.18
N PRO A 111 -32.07 -21.34 29.50
CA PRO A 111 -33.20 -21.05 30.37
C PRO A 111 -33.71 -19.64 30.04
N PHE A 112 -35.03 -19.47 30.10
CA PHE A 112 -35.77 -18.22 29.86
C PHE A 112 -35.06 -16.96 30.40
#